data_AF-A0A2I4BQE4-F1
#
_entry.id   AF-A0A2I4BQE4-F1
#
_cell.length_a   1.000
_cell.length_b   1.000
_cell.length_c   1.000
_cell.angle_alpha   90.00
_cell.angle_beta   90.00
_cell.angle_gamma   90.00
#
_symmetry.space_group_name_H-M   'P 1'
#
loop_
_entity.id
_entity.type
_entity.pdbx_description
1 polymer ?
#
loop_
_entity_poly.entity_id
_entity_poly.type
_entity_poly.pdbx_seq_one_letter_code
_entity_poly.pdbx_strand_id
1 'polypeptide(L)'
;MAPQTTASCTGSTLLQPISEIINLPVDQVNFVACQLFALLMAMWFRIYLHPSKTSPFVRHVVATLLGLYLALFCFGWYSLHFLIQSGLSYGVMIFVSLEHMHKYCFIVTLGYLILCQITRVYVFDYGMYSADFTGPMMVITQKITSMAFEIHDV
;
A
#
# COMPACT_ATOMS: atom_id res chain seq x y z
N MET A 1 -5.23 39.28 4.42
CA MET A 1 -5.95 38.09 4.91
C MET A 1 -5.83 37.03 3.81
N ALA A 2 -4.80 36.18 3.88
CA ALA A 2 -4.54 35.18 2.86
C ALA A 2 -5.42 33.95 3.12
N PRO A 3 -6.20 33.45 2.15
CA PRO A 3 -6.78 32.13 2.29
C PRO A 3 -5.68 31.10 2.06
N GLN A 4 -5.41 30.37 3.14
CA GLN A 4 -4.58 29.16 3.22
C GLN A 4 -4.86 28.25 2.02
N THR A 5 -3.83 27.93 1.25
CA THR A 5 -3.85 26.88 0.24
C THR A 5 -4.19 25.57 0.95
N THR A 6 -5.44 25.13 0.92
CA THR A 6 -5.82 23.77 1.30
C THR A 6 -5.11 22.82 0.34
N ALA A 7 -3.90 22.38 0.72
CA ALA A 7 -3.27 21.23 0.11
C ALA A 7 -4.27 20.08 0.26
N SER A 8 -4.78 19.61 -0.87
CA SER A 8 -5.80 18.56 -0.93
C SER A 8 -5.19 17.25 -0.44
N CYS A 9 -5.31 16.98 0.86
CA CYS A 9 -4.96 15.72 1.50
C CYS A 9 -5.79 14.60 0.86
N THR A 10 -5.12 13.56 0.37
CA THR A 10 -5.79 12.42 -0.25
C THR A 10 -6.30 11.42 0.78
N GLY A 11 -5.62 11.32 1.93
CA GLY A 11 -6.00 10.52 3.08
C GLY A 11 -6.79 11.28 4.14
N SER A 12 -6.64 10.86 5.40
CA SER A 12 -7.34 11.43 6.55
C SER A 12 -6.83 12.82 6.94
N THR A 13 -7.73 13.74 7.32
CA THR A 13 -7.35 15.04 7.89
C THR A 13 -7.30 15.05 9.42
N LEU A 14 -7.47 13.89 10.08
CA LEU A 14 -7.55 13.80 11.55
C LEU A 14 -6.27 14.26 12.26
N LEU A 15 -5.10 14.11 11.64
CA LEU A 15 -3.81 14.51 12.22
C LEU A 15 -3.38 15.92 11.80
N GLN A 16 -4.28 16.71 11.23
CA GLN A 16 -4.00 18.09 10.84
C GLN A 16 -3.48 18.97 11.99
N PRO A 17 -3.97 18.88 13.24
CA PRO A 17 -3.39 19.63 14.36
C PRO A 17 -1.92 19.30 14.61
N ILE A 18 -1.53 18.02 14.41
CA ILE A 18 -0.14 17.58 14.57
C ILE A 18 0.71 18.10 13.41
N SER A 19 0.19 18.03 12.19
CA SER A 19 0.81 18.58 10.97
C SER A 19 1.13 20.07 11.11
N GLU A 20 0.22 20.86 11.69
CA GLU A 20 0.43 22.29 11.95
C GLU A 20 1.51 22.55 13.00
N ILE A 21 1.58 21.73 14.06
CA ILE A 21 2.60 21.85 15.11
C ILE A 21 4.00 21.54 14.55
N ILE A 22 4.13 20.46 13.79
CA ILE A 22 5.44 19.99 13.30
C ILE A 22 5.83 20.59 11.94
N ASN A 23 4.96 21.40 11.33
CA ASN A 23 5.17 22.03 10.02
C ASN A 23 5.52 21.04 8.90
N LEU A 24 4.84 19.88 8.88
CA LEU A 24 4.97 18.87 7.82
C LEU A 24 3.62 18.65 7.12
N PRO A 25 3.60 18.30 5.83
CA PRO A 25 2.37 17.94 5.12
C PRO A 25 1.62 16.81 5.83
N VAL A 26 0.30 16.96 5.99
CA VAL A 26 -0.54 16.01 6.73
C VAL A 26 -0.44 14.57 6.19
N ASP A 27 -0.24 14.38 4.89
CA ASP A 27 -0.07 13.05 4.30
C ASP A 27 1.21 12.34 4.79
N GLN A 28 2.31 13.09 5.01
CA GLN A 28 3.54 12.54 5.58
C GLN A 28 3.36 12.19 7.05
N VAL A 29 2.64 13.04 7.80
CA VAL A 29 2.30 12.78 9.20
C VAL A 29 1.45 11.52 9.33
N ASN A 30 0.44 11.38 8.48
CA ASN A 30 -0.38 10.18 8.38
C ASN A 30 0.48 8.96 8.11
N PHE A 31 1.35 9.01 7.10
CA PHE A 31 2.24 7.90 6.76
C PHE A 31 3.09 7.45 7.94
N VAL A 32 3.79 8.37 8.60
CA VAL A 32 4.64 8.04 9.76
C VAL A 32 3.81 7.48 10.91
N ALA A 33 2.66 8.08 11.21
CA ALA A 33 1.76 7.60 12.26
C ALA A 33 1.22 6.19 11.96
N CYS A 34 0.77 5.92 10.72
CA CYS A 34 0.37 4.59 10.26
C CYS A 34 1.50 3.58 10.48
N GLN A 35 2.75 3.91 10.16
CA GLN A 35 3.88 2.97 10.30
C GLN A 35 4.24 2.68 11.76
N LEU A 36 4.28 3.70 12.62
CA LEU A 36 4.50 3.51 14.05
C LEU A 36 3.40 2.64 14.66
N PHE A 37 2.15 2.90 14.30
CA PHE A 37 1.03 2.09 14.72
C PHE A 37 1.13 0.65 14.18
N ALA A 38 1.51 0.46 12.92
CA ALA A 38 1.71 -0.87 12.34
C ALA A 38 2.78 -1.68 13.08
N LEU A 39 3.87 -1.04 13.54
CA LEU A 39 4.90 -1.68 14.37
C LEU A 39 4.37 -2.12 15.73
N LEU A 40 3.59 -1.27 16.40
CA LEU A 40 2.92 -1.63 17.66
C LEU A 40 1.94 -2.79 17.46
N MET A 41 1.16 -2.75 16.37
CA MET A 41 0.24 -3.82 16.01
C MET A 41 0.98 -5.11 15.67
N ALA A 42 2.15 -5.07 15.04
CA ALA A 42 2.96 -6.27 14.80
C ALA A 42 3.35 -6.98 16.11
N MET A 43 3.70 -6.22 17.15
CA MET A 43 3.98 -6.77 18.48
C MET A 43 2.71 -7.38 19.10
N TRP A 44 1.57 -6.70 18.98
CA TRP A 44 0.29 -7.23 19.45
C TRP A 44 -0.10 -8.52 18.71
N PHE A 45 0.07 -8.58 17.39
CA PHE A 45 -0.16 -9.78 16.57
C PHE A 45 0.72 -10.95 17.01
N ARG A 46 1.98 -10.71 17.39
CA ARG A 46 2.89 -11.76 17.85
C ARG A 46 2.44 -12.36 19.19
N ILE A 47 1.86 -11.56 20.08
CA ILE A 47 1.43 -11.99 21.42
C ILE A 47 0.06 -12.68 21.37
N TYR A 48 -0.92 -12.05 20.73
CA TYR A 48 -2.32 -12.48 20.81
C TYR A 48 -2.77 -13.34 19.62
N LEU A 49 -2.21 -13.11 18.43
CA LEU A 49 -2.52 -13.86 17.20
C LEU A 49 -1.43 -14.89 16.88
N HIS A 50 -0.89 -15.53 17.91
CA HIS A 50 0.16 -16.53 17.77
C HIS A 50 -0.33 -17.72 16.92
N PRO A 51 0.49 -18.27 15.97
CA PRO A 51 0.10 -19.37 15.10
C PRO A 51 -0.47 -20.60 15.82
N SER A 52 0.01 -20.88 17.04
CA SER A 52 -0.45 -22.01 17.86
C SER A 52 -1.79 -21.80 18.55
N LYS A 53 -2.32 -20.57 18.55
CA LYS A 53 -3.54 -20.17 19.28
C LYS A 53 -4.65 -19.69 18.36
N THR A 54 -4.32 -19.24 17.14
CA THR A 54 -5.27 -18.62 16.21
C THR A 54 -5.12 -19.21 14.83
N SER A 55 -6.25 -19.51 14.16
CA SER A 55 -6.24 -20.09 12.83
C SER A 55 -5.60 -19.15 11.79
N PRO A 56 -4.97 -19.68 10.73
CA PRO A 56 -4.41 -18.87 9.64
C PRO A 56 -5.45 -17.92 9.03
N PHE A 57 -6.68 -18.40 8.82
CA PHE A 57 -7.77 -17.61 8.25
C PHE A 57 -8.04 -16.32 9.04
N VAL A 58 -8.21 -16.43 10.36
CA VAL A 58 -8.46 -15.25 11.22
C VAL A 58 -7.27 -14.29 11.16
N ARG A 59 -6.05 -14.81 11.19
CA ARG A 59 -4.83 -13.99 11.13
C ARG A 59 -4.74 -13.20 9.83
N HIS A 60 -5.06 -13.82 8.70
CA HIS A 60 -5.09 -13.16 7.39
C HIS A 60 -6.20 -12.12 7.31
N VAL A 61 -7.42 -12.44 7.76
CA VAL A 61 -8.53 -11.49 7.74
C VAL A 61 -8.21 -10.24 8.57
N VAL A 62 -7.72 -10.41 9.81
CA VAL A 62 -7.38 -9.27 10.67
C VAL A 62 -6.22 -8.46 10.08
N ALA A 63 -5.17 -9.11 9.56
CA ALA A 63 -4.05 -8.43 8.92
C ALA A 63 -4.50 -7.62 7.68
N THR A 64 -5.35 -8.20 6.84
CA THR A 64 -5.86 -7.56 5.62
C THR A 64 -6.76 -6.38 5.96
N LEU A 65 -7.69 -6.53 6.91
CA LEU A 65 -8.58 -5.44 7.30
C LEU A 65 -7.81 -4.28 7.93
N LEU A 66 -6.84 -4.59 8.81
CA LEU A 66 -5.97 -3.59 9.41
C LEU A 66 -5.11 -2.87 8.36
N GLY A 67 -4.47 -3.63 7.47
CA GLY A 67 -3.65 -3.08 6.39
C GLY A 67 -4.46 -2.20 5.43
N LEU A 68 -5.69 -2.63 5.08
CA LEU A 68 -6.60 -1.85 4.24
C LEU A 68 -7.04 -0.56 4.94
N TYR A 69 -7.37 -0.63 6.24
CA TYR A 69 -7.69 0.55 7.03
C TYR A 69 -6.53 1.56 7.04
N LEU A 70 -5.30 1.11 7.31
CA LEU A 70 -4.12 1.98 7.30
C LEU A 70 -3.83 2.54 5.91
N ALA A 71 -4.00 1.76 4.85
CA ALA A 71 -3.86 2.23 3.48
C ALA A 71 -4.90 3.32 3.13
N LEU A 72 -6.17 3.11 3.50
CA LEU A 72 -7.23 4.10 3.32
C LEU A 72 -6.98 5.38 4.14
N PHE A 73 -6.53 5.22 5.39
CA PHE A 73 -6.20 6.37 6.25
C PHE A 73 -5.07 7.21 5.66
N CYS A 74 -4.03 6.55 5.16
CA CYS A 74 -2.83 7.20 4.67
C CYS A 74 -2.95 7.74 3.24
N PHE A 75 -3.69 7.06 2.35
CA PHE A 75 -3.71 7.37 0.90
C PHE A 75 -5.11 7.59 0.31
N GLY A 76 -6.18 7.40 1.10
CA GLY A 76 -7.56 7.51 0.65
C GLY A 76 -7.85 6.69 -0.60
N TRP A 77 -8.44 7.31 -1.62
CA TRP A 77 -8.79 6.63 -2.89
C TRP A 77 -7.61 6.00 -3.61
N TYR A 78 -6.38 6.47 -3.41
CA TYR A 78 -5.19 5.86 -4.01
C TYR A 78 -4.90 4.46 -3.45
N SER A 79 -5.46 4.09 -2.30
CA SER A 79 -5.37 2.71 -1.79
C SER A 79 -5.98 1.68 -2.75
N LEU A 80 -6.87 2.11 -3.66
CA LEU A 80 -7.43 1.26 -4.70
C LEU A 80 -6.34 0.69 -5.62
N HIS A 81 -5.27 1.43 -5.88
CA HIS A 81 -4.13 0.94 -6.68
C HIS A 81 -3.50 -0.32 -6.05
N PHE A 82 -3.49 -0.42 -4.72
CA PHE A 82 -2.92 -1.58 -4.01
C PHE A 82 -3.79 -2.82 -4.25
N LEU A 83 -5.12 -2.64 -4.23
CA LEU A 83 -6.09 -3.70 -4.51
C LEU A 83 -6.06 -4.11 -5.98
N ILE A 84 -5.97 -3.16 -6.91
CA ILE A 84 -5.87 -3.44 -8.34
C ILE A 84 -4.61 -4.25 -8.63
N GLN A 85 -3.45 -3.81 -8.13
CA GLN A 85 -2.19 -4.51 -8.39
C GLN A 85 -2.21 -5.94 -7.83
N SER A 86 -2.72 -6.13 -6.60
CA SER A 86 -2.88 -7.46 -5.99
C SER A 86 -3.91 -8.33 -6.72
N GLY A 87 -4.99 -7.73 -7.23
CA GLY A 87 -6.03 -8.43 -7.98
C GLY A 87 -5.54 -8.89 -9.36
N LEU A 88 -4.83 -8.02 -10.07
CA LEU A 88 -4.23 -8.34 -11.37
C LEU A 88 -3.24 -9.51 -11.24
N SER A 89 -2.35 -9.48 -10.23
CA SER A 89 -1.40 -10.57 -10.01
C SER A 89 -2.07 -11.88 -9.67
N TYR A 90 -3.10 -11.84 -8.81
CA TYR A 90 -3.86 -13.04 -8.44
C TYR A 90 -4.58 -13.63 -9.66
N GLY A 91 -5.17 -12.78 -10.52
CA GLY A 91 -5.75 -13.21 -11.78
C GLY A 91 -4.73 -13.93 -12.67
N VAL A 92 -3.53 -13.37 -12.84
CA VAL A 92 -2.46 -14.04 -13.61
C VAL A 92 -2.12 -15.41 -13.02
N MET A 93 -2.00 -15.52 -11.69
CA MET A 93 -1.69 -16.80 -11.03
C MET A 93 -2.79 -17.87 -11.19
N ILE A 94 -4.05 -17.47 -11.41
CA ILE A 94 -5.15 -18.41 -11.66
C ILE A 94 -5.21 -18.84 -13.12
N PHE A 95 -5.03 -17.92 -14.07
CA PHE A 95 -5.33 -18.16 -15.49
C PHE A 95 -4.12 -18.61 -16.32
N VAL A 96 -2.90 -18.36 -15.87
CA VAL A 96 -1.67 -18.66 -16.64
C VAL A 96 -1.06 -19.98 -16.17
N SER A 97 -0.52 -20.78 -17.09
CA SER A 97 0.20 -22.01 -16.76
C SER A 97 1.45 -21.74 -15.94
N LEU A 98 1.81 -22.68 -15.06
CA LEU A 98 2.94 -22.53 -14.12
C LEU A 98 4.24 -22.12 -14.82
N GLU A 99 4.54 -22.73 -15.97
CA GLU A 99 5.74 -22.46 -16.79
C GLU A 99 5.93 -20.98 -17.17
N HIS A 100 4.84 -20.24 -17.35
CA HIS A 100 4.90 -18.84 -17.79
C HIS A 100 4.43 -17.84 -16.73
N MET A 101 3.82 -18.32 -15.64
CA MET A 101 3.17 -17.50 -14.62
C MET A 101 4.07 -16.38 -14.09
N HIS A 102 5.32 -16.69 -13.73
CA HIS A 102 6.28 -15.72 -13.19
C HIS A 102 6.57 -14.57 -14.17
N LYS A 103 6.72 -14.85 -15.48
CA LYS A 103 6.98 -13.83 -16.51
C LYS A 103 5.78 -12.89 -16.65
N TYR A 104 4.59 -13.45 -16.78
CA TYR A 104 3.36 -12.65 -16.91
C TYR A 104 3.09 -11.85 -15.63
N CYS A 105 3.30 -12.45 -14.46
CA CYS A 105 3.10 -11.76 -13.18
C CYS A 105 4.07 -10.57 -13.05
N PHE A 106 5.34 -10.76 -13.40
CA PHE A 106 6.33 -9.70 -13.44
C PHE A 106 5.95 -8.59 -14.43
N ILE A 107 5.62 -8.93 -15.68
CA ILE A 107 5.25 -7.95 -16.71
C ILE A 107 4.03 -7.13 -16.27
N VAL A 108 2.98 -7.78 -15.75
CA VAL A 108 1.75 -7.10 -15.32
C VAL A 108 1.99 -6.20 -14.11
N THR A 109 2.67 -6.69 -13.08
CA THR A 109 2.88 -5.90 -11.84
C THR A 109 3.89 -4.78 -12.04
N LEU A 110 4.98 -5.01 -12.77
CA LEU A 110 5.95 -3.98 -13.10
C LEU A 110 5.36 -2.97 -14.08
N GLY A 111 4.61 -3.42 -15.09
CA GLY A 111 3.91 -2.54 -16.03
C GLY A 111 2.91 -1.61 -15.35
N TYR A 112 2.12 -2.14 -14.39
CA TYR A 112 1.21 -1.32 -13.60
C TYR A 112 1.95 -0.31 -12.71
N LEU A 113 3.06 -0.72 -12.09
CA LEU A 113 3.91 0.19 -11.30
C LEU A 113 4.51 1.30 -12.17
N ILE A 114 4.99 0.98 -13.37
CA ILE A 114 5.51 1.97 -14.34
C ILE A 114 4.42 2.96 -14.73
N LEU A 115 3.20 2.49 -15.00
CA LEU A 115 2.07 3.38 -15.30
C LEU A 115 1.76 4.32 -14.12
N CYS A 116 1.78 3.80 -12.89
CA CYS A 116 1.60 4.62 -11.69
C CYS A 116 2.72 5.65 -11.53
N GLN A 117 3.96 5.29 -11.85
CA GLN A 117 5.11 6.20 -11.80
C GLN A 117 5.07 7.28 -12.88
N ILE A 118 4.66 6.94 -14.10
CA ILE A 118 4.40 7.89 -15.17
C ILE A 118 3.29 8.84 -14.72
N THR A 119 2.17 8.31 -14.24
CA THR A 119 1.07 9.12 -13.67
C THR A 119 1.59 10.03 -12.56
N ARG A 120 2.47 9.52 -11.68
CA ARG A 120 3.08 10.31 -10.61
C ARG A 120 3.81 11.54 -11.17
N VAL A 121 4.70 11.33 -12.13
CA VAL A 121 5.49 12.41 -12.76
C VAL A 121 4.58 13.39 -13.52
N TYR A 122 3.63 12.91 -14.32
CA TYR A 122 2.83 13.78 -15.19
C TYR A 122 1.65 14.47 -14.48
N VAL A 123 1.11 13.87 -13.41
CA VAL A 123 -0.07 14.39 -12.69
C VAL A 123 0.32 15.17 -11.43
N PHE A 124 1.36 14.75 -10.69
CA PHE A 124 1.68 15.38 -9.40
C PHE A 124 2.71 16.50 -9.49
N ASP A 125 3.64 16.48 -10.45
CA ASP A 125 4.58 17.61 -10.65
C ASP A 125 3.90 18.89 -11.19
N TYR A 126 2.61 18.84 -11.53
CA TYR A 126 1.82 20.00 -11.99
C TYR A 126 0.83 20.59 -10.96
N GLY A 127 0.77 20.12 -9.71
CA GLY A 127 0.03 20.91 -8.70
C GLY A 127 -0.43 20.26 -7.40
N MET A 128 -0.09 19.01 -7.10
CA MET A 128 -0.63 18.32 -5.90
C MET A 128 0.49 17.66 -5.10
N TYR A 129 0.85 18.23 -3.95
CA TYR A 129 1.75 17.60 -2.99
C TYR A 129 0.98 16.52 -2.22
N SER A 130 0.93 15.29 -2.74
CA SER A 130 0.40 14.11 -2.05
C SER A 130 1.55 13.20 -1.60
N ALA A 131 1.38 12.44 -0.51
CA ALA A 131 2.34 11.40 -0.14
C ALA A 131 2.53 10.39 -1.28
N ASP A 132 3.77 9.92 -1.43
CA ASP A 132 4.17 8.99 -2.49
C ASP A 132 3.56 7.59 -2.26
N PHE A 133 2.38 7.36 -2.84
CA PHE A 133 1.70 6.07 -2.82
C PHE A 133 2.45 5.01 -3.65
N THR A 134 3.38 5.40 -4.53
CA THR A 134 4.14 4.45 -5.35
C THR A 134 5.19 3.72 -4.52
N GLY A 135 5.64 4.27 -3.39
CA GLY A 135 6.55 3.60 -2.46
C GLY A 135 6.01 2.26 -1.95
N PRO A 136 4.82 2.22 -1.30
CA PRO A 136 4.16 0.97 -0.95
C PRO A 136 3.93 0.02 -2.13
N MET A 137 3.61 0.57 -3.31
CA MET A 137 3.40 -0.21 -4.52
C MET A 137 4.66 -0.95 -4.98
N MET A 138 5.84 -0.33 -4.88
CA MET A 138 7.12 -0.99 -5.16
C MET A 138 7.31 -2.23 -4.29
N VAL A 139 7.01 -2.12 -3.00
CA VAL A 139 7.13 -3.24 -2.05
C VAL A 139 6.14 -4.35 -2.42
N ILE A 140 4.92 -4.00 -2.81
CA ILE A 140 3.91 -4.98 -3.26
C ILE A 140 4.40 -5.68 -4.55
N THR A 141 4.91 -4.94 -5.53
CA THR A 141 5.46 -5.49 -6.79
C THR A 141 6.58 -6.48 -6.51
N GLN A 142 7.52 -6.10 -5.64
CA GLN A 142 8.63 -6.96 -5.23
C GLN A 142 8.13 -8.25 -4.59
N LYS A 143 7.24 -8.16 -3.60
CA LYS A 143 6.69 -9.34 -2.90
C LYS A 143 5.94 -10.29 -3.83
N ILE A 144 5.09 -9.75 -4.70
CA ILE A 144 4.32 -10.57 -5.65
C ILE A 144 5.25 -11.25 -6.65
N THR A 145 6.22 -10.52 -7.19
CA THR A 145 7.18 -11.07 -8.15
C THR A 145 7.98 -12.19 -7.51
N SER A 146 8.52 -11.98 -6.31
CA SER A 146 9.23 -13.02 -5.56
C SER A 146 8.37 -14.27 -5.35
N MET A 147 7.13 -14.11 -4.92
CA MET A 147 6.18 -15.23 -4.75
C MET A 147 5.93 -15.98 -6.07
N ALA A 148 5.78 -15.26 -7.18
CA ALA A 148 5.50 -15.88 -8.48
C ALA A 148 6.68 -16.71 -8.99
N PHE A 149 7.92 -16.24 -8.77
CA PHE A 149 9.13 -17.01 -9.06
C PHE A 149 9.28 -18.21 -8.12
N GLU A 150 9.04 -18.04 -6.82
CA GLU A 150 9.07 -19.15 -5.85
C GLU A 150 8.09 -20.27 -6.22
N ILE A 151 6.87 -19.94 -6.67
CA ILE A 151 5.89 -20.96 -7.10
C ILE A 151 6.34 -21.65 -8.40
N HIS A 152 7.02 -20.95 -9.30
CA HIS A 152 7.54 -21.55 -10.53
C HIS A 152 8.71 -22.51 -10.26
N ASP A 153 9.51 -22.22 -9.25
CA ASP A 153 10.73 -22.98 -8.94
C ASP A 153 10.49 -24.22 -8.04
N VAL A 154 9.25 -24.44 -7.58
CA VAL A 154 8.80 -25.64 -6.83
C VAL A 154 8.32 -26.73 -7.78
#